data_AF-A0A2A4JW27-F1
#
_entry.id   AF-A0A2A4JW27-F1
#
_cell.length_a   1.000
_cell.length_b   1.000
_cell.length_c   1.000
_cell.angle_alpha   90.00
_cell.angle_beta   90.00
_cell.angle_gamma   90.00
#
_symmetry.space_group_name_H-M   'P 1'
#
loop_
_entity.id
_entity.type
_entity.pdbx_description
1 polymer ?
#
loop_
_entity_poly.entity_id
_entity_poly.type
_entity_poly.pdbx_seq_one_letter_code
_entity_poly.pdbx_strand_id
1 'polypeptide(L)'
;MVTAVFKIFVNILIAVNIQHIQSCPLEDKQLKAAYKSGEIHDQEPPITLEKIKTKLKESEIFDWENPELTEREKKEMSKLFDTVEIMTTSRNRQPSSVQNMFSSLRLVERVVKKQLKEGQISEALAAKFNWDKLSNRQRREKPSYYLDKTTNMRMFNIH
;
A
#
# COMPACT_ATOMS: atom_id res chain seq x y z
N MET A 1 -31.57 -14.67 56.30
CA MET A 1 -31.95 -15.45 55.10
C MET A 1 -31.80 -14.69 53.79
N VAL A 2 -31.90 -13.35 53.74
CA VAL A 2 -31.81 -12.54 52.51
C VAL A 2 -30.44 -12.60 51.79
N THR A 3 -29.35 -12.75 52.55
CA THR A 3 -27.97 -12.73 52.02
C THR A 3 -27.55 -13.99 51.26
N ALA A 4 -28.14 -15.15 51.58
CA ALA A 4 -27.85 -16.41 50.87
C ALA A 4 -28.53 -16.45 49.50
N VAL A 5 -29.78 -15.97 49.43
CA VAL A 5 -30.56 -15.91 48.18
C VAL A 5 -29.91 -14.95 47.17
N PHE A 6 -29.38 -13.82 47.63
CA PHE A 6 -28.68 -12.86 46.79
C PHE A 6 -27.38 -13.44 46.20
N LYS A 7 -26.60 -14.19 46.99
CA LYS A 7 -25.38 -14.87 46.50
C LYS A 7 -25.68 -15.93 45.45
N ILE A 8 -26.78 -16.68 45.61
CA ILE A 8 -27.21 -17.68 44.63
C ILE A 8 -27.61 -17.00 43.32
N PHE A 9 -28.36 -15.90 43.39
CA PHE A 9 -28.75 -15.14 42.19
C PHE A 9 -27.56 -14.56 41.42
N VAL A 10 -26.57 -14.01 42.13
CA VAL A 10 -25.35 -13.47 41.51
C VAL A 10 -24.54 -14.60 40.85
N ASN A 11 -24.40 -15.76 41.50
CA ASN A 11 -23.71 -16.90 40.92
C ASN A 11 -24.42 -17.45 39.68
N ILE A 12 -25.76 -17.46 39.67
CA ILE A 12 -26.54 -17.87 38.48
C ILE A 12 -26.33 -16.87 37.33
N LEU A 13 -26.34 -15.56 37.60
CA LEU A 13 -26.08 -14.54 36.57
C LEU A 13 -24.66 -14.64 35.99
N ILE A 14 -23.65 -14.94 36.80
CA ILE A 14 -22.28 -15.17 36.33
C ILE A 14 -22.21 -16.44 35.49
N ALA A 15 -22.83 -17.54 35.93
CA ALA A 15 -22.83 -18.80 35.19
C ALA A 15 -23.51 -18.69 33.82
N VAL A 16 -24.64 -17.99 33.73
CA VAL A 16 -25.36 -17.75 32.48
C VAL A 16 -24.53 -16.88 31.52
N ASN A 17 -23.87 -15.82 32.03
CA ASN A 17 -22.97 -15.00 31.21
C ASN A 17 -21.77 -15.79 30.67
N ILE A 18 -21.18 -16.68 31.47
CA ILE A 18 -20.06 -17.54 31.01
C ILE A 18 -20.54 -18.51 29.92
N GLN A 19 -21.72 -19.13 30.09
CA GLN A 19 -22.30 -19.99 29.06
C GLN A 19 -22.63 -19.22 27.78
N HIS A 20 -23.11 -17.98 27.87
CA HIS A 20 -23.42 -17.14 26.72
C HIS A 20 -22.16 -16.68 25.96
N ILE A 21 -21.03 -16.49 26.67
CA ILE A 21 -19.73 -16.22 26.05
C ILE A 21 -19.17 -17.48 25.38
N GLN A 22 -19.38 -18.67 25.96
CA GLN A 22 -18.92 -19.96 25.39
C GLN A 22 -19.75 -20.47 24.22
N SER A 23 -21.01 -20.02 24.09
CA SER A 23 -21.90 -20.36 22.97
C SER A 23 -21.80 -19.37 21.80
N CYS A 24 -20.88 -18.40 21.86
CA CYS A 24 -20.46 -17.63 20.70
C CYS A 24 -19.75 -18.61 19.72
N PRO A 25 -20.21 -18.74 18.47
CA PRO A 25 -19.58 -19.66 17.52
C PRO A 25 -18.15 -19.19 17.31
N LEU A 26 -17.20 -20.02 17.74
CA LEU A 26 -15.77 -19.81 17.58
C LEU A 26 -15.38 -20.15 16.13
N GLU A 27 -15.99 -19.46 15.16
CA GLU A 27 -15.62 -19.45 13.74
C GLU A 27 -14.32 -18.65 13.53
N ASP A 28 -13.27 -18.99 14.29
CA ASP A 28 -11.99 -18.27 14.17
C ASP A 28 -10.75 -19.16 14.36
N LYS A 29 -10.94 -20.47 14.60
CA LYS A 29 -9.81 -21.41 14.62
C LYS A 29 -9.40 -21.89 13.23
N GLN A 30 -10.29 -21.86 12.23
CA GLN A 30 -9.92 -22.21 10.86
C GLN A 30 -9.37 -21.02 10.05
N LEU A 31 -9.81 -19.79 10.32
CA LEU A 31 -9.22 -18.59 9.69
C LEU A 31 -7.74 -18.39 10.05
N LYS A 32 -7.35 -18.68 11.30
CA LYS A 32 -5.93 -18.62 11.69
C LYS A 32 -5.08 -19.78 11.16
N ALA A 33 -5.68 -20.92 10.84
CA ALA A 33 -4.95 -22.05 10.25
C ALA A 33 -4.76 -21.88 8.73
N ALA A 34 -5.69 -21.21 8.03
CA ALA A 34 -5.54 -20.86 6.63
C ALA A 34 -4.36 -19.89 6.38
N TYR A 35 -4.05 -19.02 7.34
CA TYR A 35 -2.84 -18.17 7.29
C TYR A 35 -1.52 -18.95 7.44
N LYS A 36 -1.57 -20.25 7.77
CA LYS A 36 -0.39 -21.11 7.97
C LYS A 36 -0.18 -22.13 6.86
N SER A 37 -1.18 -22.35 6.00
CA SER A 37 -1.04 -23.21 4.82
C SER A 37 -0.73 -22.32 3.62
N GLY A 38 0.57 -22.12 3.38
CA GLY A 38 1.10 -21.32 2.28
C GLY A 38 0.87 -21.95 0.91
N GLU A 39 -0.39 -22.07 0.48
CA GLU A 39 -0.71 -22.00 -0.94
C GLU A 39 -0.74 -20.53 -1.34
N ILE A 40 0.46 -19.96 -1.42
CA ILE A 40 0.70 -18.72 -2.11
C ILE A 40 0.58 -19.05 -3.60
N HIS A 41 -0.63 -18.97 -4.11
CA HIS A 41 -0.90 -19.01 -5.53
C HIS A 41 -0.09 -17.87 -6.18
N ASP A 42 0.92 -18.25 -6.97
CA ASP A 42 1.78 -17.42 -7.83
C ASP A 42 2.06 -16.00 -7.31
N GLN A 43 2.98 -15.90 -6.33
CA GLN A 43 3.62 -14.60 -6.06
C GLN A 43 4.44 -14.22 -7.29
N GLU A 44 3.94 -13.24 -8.07
CA GLU A 44 4.79 -12.51 -9.00
C GLU A 44 6.10 -12.13 -8.30
N PRO A 45 7.24 -12.24 -8.99
CA PRO A 45 8.53 -11.95 -8.37
C PRO A 45 8.54 -10.52 -7.83
N PRO A 46 9.13 -10.30 -6.63
CA PRO A 46 9.16 -9.01 -5.97
C PRO A 46 9.75 -7.93 -6.88
N ILE A 47 9.25 -6.70 -6.77
CA ILE A 47 9.74 -5.59 -7.59
C ILE A 47 11.17 -5.26 -7.15
N THR A 48 12.13 -5.43 -8.06
CA THR A 48 13.54 -5.09 -7.84
C THR A 48 13.85 -3.68 -8.35
N LEU A 49 14.96 -3.10 -7.87
CA LEU A 49 15.46 -1.81 -8.38
C LEU A 49 15.67 -1.87 -9.90
N GLU A 50 16.24 -2.96 -10.42
CA GLU A 50 16.47 -3.11 -11.86
C GLU A 50 15.16 -3.07 -12.65
N LYS A 51 14.10 -3.74 -12.17
CA LYS A 51 12.78 -3.67 -12.80
C LYS A 51 12.20 -2.25 -12.79
N ILE A 52 12.46 -1.48 -11.73
CA ILE A 52 12.06 -0.07 -11.62
C ILE A 52 12.85 0.78 -12.62
N LYS A 53 14.17 0.60 -12.71
CA LYS A 53 15.01 1.26 -13.72
C LYS A 53 14.44 0.97 -15.09
N THR A 54 14.38 -0.30 -15.51
CA THR A 54 13.82 -0.70 -16.81
C THR A 54 12.50 0.00 -17.12
N LYS A 55 11.57 0.06 -16.15
CA LYS A 55 10.28 0.74 -16.32
C LYS A 55 10.37 2.26 -16.43
N LEU A 56 11.32 2.93 -15.78
CA LEU A 56 11.56 4.37 -15.94
C LEU A 56 11.99 4.72 -17.37
N LYS A 57 12.85 3.90 -17.99
CA LYS A 57 13.31 4.10 -19.38
C LYS A 57 12.24 3.72 -20.38
N GLU A 58 11.57 2.58 -20.21
CA GLU A 58 10.46 2.16 -21.07
C GLU A 58 9.30 3.16 -21.06
N SER A 59 9.03 3.78 -19.90
CA SER A 59 7.99 4.83 -19.78
C SER A 59 8.50 6.21 -20.19
N GLU A 60 9.74 6.29 -20.66
CA GLU A 60 10.45 7.51 -21.05
C GLU A 60 10.44 8.61 -19.96
N ILE A 61 10.28 8.21 -18.69
CA ILE A 61 10.30 9.09 -17.52
C ILE A 61 11.73 9.54 -17.27
N PHE A 62 12.68 8.60 -17.33
CA PHE A 62 14.08 8.87 -17.09
C PHE A 62 14.95 7.74 -17.65
N ASP A 63 16.05 8.10 -18.32
CA ASP A 63 17.06 7.17 -18.82
C ASP A 63 18.34 7.29 -17.99
N TRP A 64 18.66 6.26 -17.20
CA TRP A 64 19.85 6.22 -16.34
C TRP A 64 21.14 5.94 -17.12
N GLU A 65 21.04 5.49 -18.37
CA GLU A 65 22.17 5.21 -19.26
C GLU A 65 22.47 6.37 -20.21
N ASN A 66 21.75 7.49 -20.09
CA ASN A 66 21.92 8.62 -20.99
C ASN A 66 23.38 9.14 -20.95
N PRO A 67 24.11 9.16 -22.09
CA PRO A 67 25.49 9.65 -22.15
C PRO A 67 25.62 11.15 -21.85
N GLU A 68 24.54 11.92 -21.92
CA GLU A 68 24.50 13.36 -21.59
C GLU A 68 24.50 13.64 -20.07
N LEU A 69 24.49 12.60 -19.23
CA LEU A 69 24.66 12.75 -17.79
C LEU A 69 26.11 13.07 -17.46
N THR A 70 26.32 14.17 -16.75
CA THR A 70 27.64 14.54 -16.21
C THR A 70 28.07 13.56 -15.11
N GLU A 71 29.37 13.45 -14.85
CA GLU A 71 29.89 12.59 -13.77
C GLU A 71 29.35 12.96 -12.39
N ARG A 72 29.02 14.24 -12.17
CA ARG A 72 28.36 14.69 -10.94
C ARG A 72 26.94 14.16 -10.84
N GLU A 73 26.15 14.30 -11.91
CA GLU A 73 24.77 13.80 -11.97
C GLU A 73 24.72 12.27 -11.83
N LYS A 74 25.67 11.54 -12.42
CA LYS A 74 25.79 10.08 -12.24
C LYS A 74 26.00 9.70 -10.78
N LYS A 75 26.83 10.43 -10.04
CA LYS A 75 27.05 10.21 -8.59
C LYS A 75 25.80 10.52 -7.76
N GLU A 76 25.12 11.64 -8.05
CA GLU A 76 23.86 12.01 -7.40
C GLU A 76 22.77 10.95 -7.66
N MET A 77 22.67 10.50 -8.91
CA MET A 77 21.76 9.44 -9.34
C MET A 77 22.04 8.10 -8.67
N SER A 78 23.31 7.71 -8.53
CA SER A 78 23.68 6.48 -7.81
C SER A 78 23.14 6.50 -6.38
N LYS A 79 23.39 7.58 -5.63
CA LYS A 79 22.89 7.74 -4.25
C LYS A 79 21.36 7.73 -4.17
N LEU A 80 20.70 8.34 -5.16
CA LEU A 80 19.25 8.33 -5.28
C LEU A 80 18.74 6.89 -5.44
N PHE A 81 19.33 6.11 -6.33
CA PHE A 81 18.94 4.72 -6.53
C PHE A 81 19.27 3.80 -5.35
N ASP A 82 20.38 4.03 -4.63
CA ASP A 82 20.68 3.33 -3.38
C ASP A 82 19.55 3.54 -2.36
N THR A 83 19.07 4.78 -2.27
CA THR A 83 17.94 5.13 -1.39
C THR A 83 16.66 4.43 -1.84
N VAL A 84 16.37 4.42 -3.14
CA VAL A 84 15.21 3.72 -3.71
C VAL A 84 15.29 2.21 -3.46
N GLU A 85 16.47 1.60 -3.53
CA GLU A 85 16.69 0.19 -3.26
C GLU A 85 16.34 -0.18 -1.83
N ILE A 86 16.81 0.60 -0.85
CA ILE A 86 16.49 0.39 0.57
C ILE A 86 14.98 0.49 0.81
N MET A 87 14.31 1.48 0.19
CA MET A 87 12.87 1.63 0.34
C MET A 87 12.09 0.52 -0.38
N THR A 88 12.59 0.02 -1.50
CA THR A 88 11.96 -1.06 -2.28
C THR A 88 12.11 -2.40 -1.57
N THR A 89 13.29 -2.70 -1.02
CA THR A 89 13.53 -3.92 -0.22
C THR A 89 12.68 -3.95 1.05
N SER A 90 12.48 -2.80 1.72
CA SER A 90 11.53 -2.66 2.82
C SER A 90 10.10 -2.99 2.38
N ARG A 91 9.70 -2.52 1.19
CA ARG A 91 8.36 -2.71 0.63
C ARG A 91 8.08 -4.14 0.18
N ASN A 92 9.10 -4.89 -0.23
CA ASN A 92 8.96 -6.30 -0.61
C ASN A 92 8.53 -7.20 0.56
N ARG A 93 8.55 -6.69 1.79
CA ARG A 93 7.99 -7.37 2.98
C ARG A 93 6.48 -7.16 3.15
N GLN A 94 5.86 -6.26 2.37
CA GLN A 94 4.43 -5.98 2.40
C GLN A 94 3.66 -6.98 1.52
N PRO A 95 2.34 -7.15 1.71
CA PRO A 95 1.53 -8.01 0.87
C PRO A 95 1.60 -7.62 -0.62
N SER A 96 1.46 -8.60 -1.51
CA SER A 96 1.52 -8.41 -2.98
C SER A 96 0.51 -7.39 -3.51
N SER A 97 -0.65 -7.24 -2.85
CA SER A 97 -1.66 -6.22 -3.16
C SER A 97 -1.12 -4.78 -3.12
N VAL A 98 -0.01 -4.54 -2.40
CA VAL A 98 0.64 -3.23 -2.25
C VAL A 98 1.88 -3.10 -3.16
N GLN A 99 2.35 -4.21 -3.74
CA GLN A 99 3.55 -4.29 -4.58
C GLN A 99 3.21 -4.10 -6.07
N ASN A 100 2.72 -2.90 -6.44
CA ASN A 100 2.45 -2.56 -7.84
C ASN A 100 3.57 -1.68 -8.43
N MET A 101 3.98 -1.95 -9.67
CA MET A 101 4.95 -1.13 -10.41
C MET A 101 4.63 0.37 -10.40
N PHE A 102 3.37 0.76 -10.65
CA PHE A 102 2.96 2.16 -10.63
C PHE A 102 3.28 2.82 -9.29
N SER A 103 2.99 2.10 -8.21
CA SER A 103 3.23 2.60 -6.87
C SER A 103 4.73 2.64 -6.51
N SER A 104 5.56 1.80 -7.15
CA SER A 104 7.03 1.87 -7.05
C SER A 104 7.58 3.05 -7.84
N LEU A 105 7.05 3.37 -9.02
CA LEU A 105 7.42 4.59 -9.74
C LEU A 105 7.03 5.87 -8.97
N ARG A 106 5.88 5.87 -8.29
CA ARG A 106 5.48 6.95 -7.36
C ARG A 106 6.34 7.04 -6.11
N LEU A 107 6.96 5.94 -5.68
CA LEU A 107 7.97 5.98 -4.63
C LEU A 107 9.19 6.76 -5.13
N VAL A 108 9.68 6.45 -6.33
CA VAL A 108 10.83 7.14 -6.94
C VAL A 108 10.55 8.64 -7.10
N GLU A 109 9.38 9.02 -7.62
CA GLU A 109 8.96 10.44 -7.70
C GLU A 109 9.05 11.15 -6.34
N ARG A 110 8.56 10.52 -5.27
CA ARG A 110 8.62 11.09 -3.92
C ARG A 110 10.04 11.20 -3.39
N VAL A 111 10.88 10.20 -3.65
CA VAL A 111 12.30 10.22 -3.25
C VAL A 111 13.02 11.37 -3.95
N VAL A 112 12.87 11.49 -5.27
CA VAL A 112 13.47 12.58 -6.07
C VAL A 112 13.04 13.94 -5.53
N LYS A 113 11.72 14.15 -5.35
CA LYS A 113 11.18 15.41 -4.82
C LYS A 113 11.66 15.71 -3.39
N LYS A 114 11.83 14.70 -2.55
CA LYS A 114 12.35 14.86 -1.18
C LYS A 114 13.83 15.25 -1.20
N GLN A 115 14.65 14.51 -1.93
CA GLN A 115 16.08 14.77 -2.04
C GLN A 115 16.38 16.13 -2.69
N LEU A 116 15.54 16.57 -3.64
CA LEU A 116 15.64 17.91 -4.23
C LEU A 116 15.39 18.99 -3.17
N LYS A 117 14.33 18.85 -2.37
CA LYS A 117 14.02 19.79 -1.28
C LYS A 117 15.11 19.83 -0.20
N GLU A 118 15.77 18.70 0.05
CA GLU A 118 16.88 18.58 0.99
C GLU A 118 18.23 19.02 0.39
N GLY A 119 18.28 19.43 -0.88
CA GLY A 119 19.50 19.84 -1.57
C GLY A 119 20.51 18.71 -1.82
N GLN A 120 20.07 17.46 -1.74
CA GLN A 120 20.92 16.27 -1.93
C GLN A 120 21.12 15.93 -3.42
N ILE A 121 20.21 16.37 -4.29
CA ILE A 121 20.33 16.28 -5.75
C ILE A 121 20.20 17.66 -6.36
N SER A 122 20.86 17.85 -7.50
CA SER A 122 20.78 19.08 -8.28
C SER A 122 19.41 19.24 -8.97
N GLU A 123 19.00 20.49 -9.16
CA GLU A 123 17.84 20.83 -9.99
C GLU A 123 18.00 20.34 -11.43
N ALA A 124 19.24 20.35 -11.96
CA ALA A 124 19.57 19.84 -13.28
C ALA A 124 19.23 18.35 -13.43
N LEU A 125 19.62 17.52 -12.46
CA LEU A 125 19.26 16.09 -12.45
C LEU A 125 17.76 15.90 -12.29
N ALA A 126 17.12 16.64 -11.36
CA ALA A 126 15.69 16.50 -11.11
C ALA A 126 14.83 16.90 -12.32
N ALA A 127 15.26 17.90 -13.10
CA ALA A 127 14.58 18.36 -14.31
C ALA A 127 14.63 17.32 -15.45
N LYS A 128 15.57 16.39 -15.43
CA LYS A 128 15.66 15.29 -16.42
C LYS A 128 14.56 14.23 -16.23
N PHE A 129 13.82 14.26 -15.12
CA PHE A 129 12.70 13.35 -14.87
C PHE A 129 11.37 13.91 -15.42
N ASN A 130 10.82 13.25 -16.43
CA ASN A 130 9.55 13.60 -17.06
C ASN A 130 8.37 12.98 -16.32
N TRP A 131 8.02 13.54 -15.15
CA TRP A 131 6.93 13.02 -14.30
C TRP A 131 5.55 13.08 -14.94
N ASP A 132 5.35 13.91 -15.97
CA ASP A 132 4.09 13.97 -16.72
C ASP A 132 3.77 12.65 -17.42
N LYS A 133 4.80 11.86 -17.77
CA LYS A 133 4.64 10.51 -18.33
C LYS A 133 4.21 9.48 -17.29
N LEU A 134 4.37 9.78 -15.99
CA LEU A 134 3.80 9.02 -14.88
C LEU A 134 2.30 9.31 -14.66
N SER A 135 1.61 9.75 -15.72
CA SER A 135 0.20 10.07 -15.71
C SER A 135 -0.64 8.83 -15.43
N ASN A 136 -1.38 8.92 -14.35
CA ASN A 136 -2.26 7.90 -13.83
C ASN A 136 -3.64 7.95 -14.50
N ARG A 137 -3.74 8.42 -15.76
CA ARG A 137 -5.04 8.68 -16.40
C ARG A 137 -5.75 7.41 -16.87
N GLN A 138 -5.80 6.38 -16.04
CA GLN A 138 -7.12 5.90 -15.68
C GLN A 138 -7.73 7.00 -14.80
N ARG A 139 -8.37 8.00 -15.43
CA ARG A 139 -9.40 8.77 -14.70
C ARG A 139 -10.30 7.68 -14.13
N ARG A 140 -10.19 7.38 -12.84
CA ARG A 140 -11.28 6.72 -12.15
C ARG A 140 -12.45 7.63 -12.42
N GLU A 141 -13.35 7.20 -13.29
CA GLU A 141 -14.60 7.92 -13.50
C GLU A 141 -15.15 8.12 -12.10
N LYS A 142 -15.34 9.39 -11.72
CA LYS A 142 -15.99 9.68 -10.45
C LYS A 142 -17.32 8.96 -10.57
N PRO A 143 -17.63 7.98 -9.70
CA PRO A 143 -18.88 7.26 -9.81
C PRO A 143 -19.98 8.31 -9.77
N SER A 144 -20.72 8.44 -10.88
CA SER A 144 -21.73 9.47 -10.97
C SER A 144 -22.82 9.13 -9.96
N TYR A 145 -23.05 10.04 -9.03
CA TYR A 145 -24.09 9.88 -8.03
C TYR A 145 -24.99 11.10 -8.03
N TYR A 146 -26.27 10.87 -7.72
CA TYR A 146 -27.21 11.92 -7.39
C TYR A 146 -27.75 11.69 -5.98
N LEU A 147 -28.19 12.76 -5.33
CA LEU A 147 -28.84 12.68 -4.03
C LEU A 147 -30.34 12.47 -4.28
N ASP A 148 -30.90 11.36 -3.83
CA ASP A 148 -32.33 11.15 -3.87
C ASP A 148 -32.99 12.06 -2.81
N LYS A 149 -33.94 12.91 -3.26
CA LYS A 149 -34.62 13.88 -2.40
C LYS A 149 -35.61 13.22 -1.43
N THR A 150 -36.02 11.99 -1.70
CA THR A 150 -37.00 11.27 -0.86
C THR A 150 -36.32 10.51 0.28
N THR A 151 -35.19 9.87 0.00
CA THR A 151 -34.45 9.07 0.99
C THR A 151 -33.21 9.76 1.55
N ASN A 152 -32.79 10.91 0.97
CA ASN A 152 -31.50 11.57 1.25
C ASN A 152 -30.28 10.66 1.06
N MET A 153 -30.42 9.59 0.28
CA MET A 153 -29.34 8.63 -0.01
C MET A 153 -28.59 9.01 -1.28
N ARG A 154 -27.29 8.69 -1.33
CA ARG A 154 -26.49 8.80 -2.55
C ARG A 154 -26.79 7.60 -3.43
N MET A 155 -27.45 7.84 -4.56
CA MET A 155 -27.73 6.83 -5.57
C MET A 155 -26.64 6.89 -6.63
N PHE A 156 -25.91 5.78 -6.81
CA PHE A 156 -24.91 5.65 -7.86
C PHE A 156 -25.57 5.15 -9.14
N ASN A 157 -25.25 5.75 -10.29
CA ASN A 157 -25.67 5.19 -11.57
C ASN A 157 -24.88 3.91 -11.82
N ILE A 158 -25.57 2.77 -11.81
CA ILE A 158 -25.01 1.45 -12.12
C ILE A 158 -25.31 1.19 -13.60
N HIS A 159 -24.68 1.95 -14.50
CA HIS A 159 -24.76 1.74 -15.94
C HIS A 159 -23.38 1.95 -16.57
#